data_AF-A0A494TNY3-F1
#
_entry.id   AF-A0A494TNY3-F1
#
_cell.length_a   1.000
_cell.length_b   1.000
_cell.length_c   1.000
_cell.angle_alpha   90.00
_cell.angle_beta   90.00
_cell.angle_gamma   90.00
#
_symmetry.space_group_name_H-M   'P 1'
#
loop_
_entity.id
_entity.type
_entity.pdbx_description
1 polymer ?
#
loop_
_entity_poly.entity_id
_entity_poly.type
_entity_poly.pdbx_seq_one_letter_code
_entity_poly.pdbx_strand_id
1 'polypeptide(L)'
;MIKLPLRLGIAALALIASVANAQIKVDVTDEASNDVVIAVPPMPTPAVASTEAGPTDALGKQVAEVVATDLRNSGLFKPMGPGGVRAIGFPEVTAPDYSYWPGTGAAALVQGFVRANPGGDLTVGCYLYDVALKTELTRAGYVVAPRDWRRAAHKCADAIYARLSGESPFFDSRVAYIAETGPKDHRVKRLAIMDSDGANHRFLTNGQNIVLTPRFSPDYKSIVYLSYAGKSPRIYIYDLGTGKQRLVTESATTTFAPRWSPDGRTILYSMSVANNTDIYSIPAAGGTPRRLTTSPGIDVGGSFSPDGKRIVFESDRSGTQQLYVMDADGSNQQRISFGSGRYATPEWSPRGDLIAFTKIAGNFRIGVMTPSGTGERLLTNSWQDEAPTWSPNGRVIQFFRTTQGRGGKSNLFQVDLTGVNERKLPTPVDGSDPTWGPLLP
;
A
#
# COMPACT_ATOMS: atom_id res chain seq x y z
N MET A 1 -15.06 79.24 40.17
CA MET A 1 -15.16 78.18 39.15
C MET A 1 -13.75 77.83 38.68
N ILE A 2 -13.14 76.80 39.28
CA ILE A 2 -11.76 76.39 39.04
C ILE A 2 -11.79 75.01 38.38
N LYS A 3 -11.26 74.90 37.15
CA LYS A 3 -11.17 73.65 36.38
C LYS A 3 -9.88 72.90 36.74
N LEU A 4 -10.02 71.65 37.16
CA LEU A 4 -8.92 70.67 37.34
C LEU A 4 -8.72 69.90 36.01
N PRO A 5 -7.50 69.64 35.52
CA PRO A 5 -7.29 68.73 34.41
C PRO A 5 -7.04 67.29 34.90
N LEU A 6 -7.83 66.36 34.35
CA LEU A 6 -7.71 64.92 34.49
C LEU A 6 -6.56 64.41 33.61
N ARG A 7 -5.55 63.76 34.20
CA ARG A 7 -4.50 63.04 33.44
C ARG A 7 -4.92 61.57 33.26
N LEU A 8 -5.25 61.19 32.02
CA LEU A 8 -5.39 59.78 31.62
C LEU A 8 -3.98 59.22 31.32
N GLY A 9 -3.56 58.18 32.05
CA GLY A 9 -2.40 57.36 31.70
C GLY A 9 -2.82 56.24 30.76
N ILE A 10 -2.22 56.19 29.57
CA ILE A 10 -2.38 55.07 28.63
C ILE A 10 -1.26 54.05 28.93
N ALA A 11 -1.64 52.88 29.43
CA ALA A 11 -0.74 51.73 29.53
C ALA A 11 -0.69 51.02 28.17
N ALA A 12 0.46 51.05 27.50
CA ALA A 12 0.68 50.31 26.26
C ALA A 12 0.98 48.83 26.59
N LEU A 13 0.05 47.94 26.25
CA LEU A 13 0.28 46.49 26.24
C LEU A 13 1.08 46.15 24.98
N ALA A 14 2.35 45.78 25.14
CA ALA A 14 3.14 45.24 24.04
C ALA A 14 2.70 43.80 23.74
N LEU A 15 2.01 43.58 22.61
CA LEU A 15 1.84 42.24 22.06
C LEU A 15 3.20 41.74 21.55
N ILE A 16 3.79 40.78 22.25
CA ILE A 16 4.88 39.98 21.71
C ILE A 16 4.26 39.00 20.73
N ALA A 17 4.26 39.34 19.44
CA ALA A 17 3.94 38.40 18.38
C ALA A 17 5.07 37.38 18.30
N SER A 18 4.85 36.17 18.81
CA SER A 18 5.72 35.03 18.53
C SER A 18 5.62 34.73 17.04
N VAL A 19 6.71 34.96 16.29
CA VAL A 19 6.88 34.39 14.96
C VAL A 19 6.90 32.88 15.12
N ALA A 20 5.76 32.24 14.85
CA ALA A 20 5.69 30.79 14.77
C ALA A 20 6.47 30.37 13.51
N ASN A 21 7.72 29.95 13.69
CA ASN A 21 8.49 29.31 12.63
C ASN A 21 7.90 27.92 12.38
N ALA A 22 6.96 27.84 11.45
CA ALA A 22 6.34 26.57 11.08
C ALA A 22 7.38 25.69 10.37
N GLN A 23 7.65 24.51 10.93
CA GLN A 23 8.43 23.46 10.28
C GLN A 23 7.69 22.93 9.04
N ILE A 24 8.44 22.42 8.06
CA ILE A 24 7.86 21.85 6.84
C ILE A 24 6.90 20.70 7.19
N LYS A 25 5.67 20.82 6.69
CA LYS A 25 4.63 19.80 6.75
C LYS A 25 3.84 19.83 5.46
N VAL A 26 3.37 18.67 5.02
CA VAL A 26 2.55 18.50 3.82
C VAL A 26 1.12 18.17 4.21
N ASP A 27 0.15 18.83 3.56
CA ASP A 27 -1.26 18.49 3.74
C ASP A 27 -1.63 17.33 2.83
N VAL A 28 -2.31 16.33 3.37
CA VAL A 28 -2.56 15.06 2.70
C VAL A 28 -4.02 14.98 2.23
N THR A 29 -4.87 15.98 2.49
CA THR A 29 -6.29 15.94 2.10
C THR A 29 -6.64 16.64 0.79
N ASP A 30 -5.76 17.46 0.24
CA ASP A 30 -6.06 18.26 -0.95
C ASP A 30 -5.77 17.52 -2.28
N GLU A 31 -6.61 17.78 -3.28
CA GLU A 31 -6.41 17.36 -4.69
C GLU A 31 -5.24 18.12 -5.35
N ALA A 32 -4.82 19.25 -4.78
CA ALA A 32 -3.65 19.98 -5.21
C ALA A 32 -2.39 19.29 -4.69
N SER A 33 -1.54 18.79 -5.59
CA SER A 33 -0.22 18.25 -5.18
C SER A 33 0.52 19.33 -4.41
N ASN A 34 1.05 19.01 -3.23
CA ASN A 34 1.92 19.95 -2.54
C ASN A 34 3.21 20.13 -3.34
N ASP A 35 3.55 21.38 -3.63
CA ASP A 35 4.75 21.75 -4.39
C ASP A 35 6.05 21.64 -3.57
N VAL A 36 6.08 20.80 -2.53
CA VAL A 36 7.25 20.64 -1.68
C VAL A 36 8.36 19.95 -2.46
N VAL A 37 9.32 20.77 -2.89
CA VAL A 37 10.54 20.32 -3.54
C VAL A 37 11.49 19.75 -2.50
N ILE A 38 11.94 18.51 -2.74
CA ILE A 38 12.88 17.80 -1.87
C ILE A 38 14.15 17.49 -2.65
N ALA A 39 15.30 17.96 -2.19
CA ALA A 39 16.58 17.56 -2.78
C ALA A 39 17.02 16.19 -2.22
N VAL A 40 17.41 15.27 -3.09
CA VAL A 40 17.94 13.94 -2.74
C VAL A 40 19.24 13.68 -3.51
N PRO A 41 20.37 14.29 -3.09
CA PRO A 41 21.68 14.04 -3.70
C PRO A 41 22.11 12.56 -3.60
N PRO A 42 23.09 12.13 -4.43
CA PRO A 42 23.74 10.85 -4.25
C PRO A 42 24.28 10.70 -2.82
N MET A 43 24.04 9.57 -2.17
CA MET A 43 24.52 9.33 -0.81
C MET A 43 26.02 8.97 -0.85
N PRO A 44 26.94 9.75 -0.25
CA PRO A 44 28.36 9.44 -0.25
C PRO A 44 28.71 8.20 0.57
N THR A 45 29.95 7.74 0.43
CA THR A 45 30.57 6.72 1.28
C THR A 45 31.83 7.31 1.92
N PRO A 46 32.20 6.95 3.16
CA PRO A 46 33.45 7.41 3.75
C PRO A 46 34.68 6.82 3.05
N ALA A 47 34.54 5.62 2.47
CA ALA A 47 35.55 4.96 1.65
C ALA A 47 34.86 3.99 0.68
N VAL A 48 35.24 4.02 -0.59
CA VAL A 48 34.66 3.12 -1.60
C VAL A 48 35.06 1.68 -1.29
N ALA A 49 34.07 0.81 -1.13
CA ALA A 49 34.27 -0.61 -0.92
C ALA A 49 33.37 -1.42 -1.85
N SER A 50 33.88 -2.54 -2.38
CA SER A 50 33.10 -3.49 -3.15
C SER A 50 32.29 -4.39 -2.23
N THR A 51 31.01 -4.61 -2.56
CA THR A 51 30.11 -5.53 -1.84
C THR A 51 29.40 -6.44 -2.82
N GLU A 52 28.70 -7.46 -2.33
CA GLU A 52 27.89 -8.36 -3.17
C GLU A 52 26.81 -7.61 -3.97
N ALA A 53 26.35 -6.45 -3.49
CA ALA A 53 25.36 -5.61 -4.17
C ALA A 53 25.98 -4.57 -5.11
N GLY A 54 27.31 -4.49 -5.19
CA GLY A 54 28.05 -3.48 -5.95
C GLY A 54 28.91 -2.57 -5.05
N PRO A 55 29.65 -1.63 -5.65
CA PRO A 55 30.50 -0.70 -4.89
C PRO A 55 29.63 0.36 -4.17
N THR A 56 30.06 0.77 -2.97
CA THR A 56 29.26 1.60 -2.06
C THR A 56 28.88 2.98 -2.62
N ASP A 57 29.69 3.56 -3.50
CA ASP A 57 29.42 4.83 -4.19
C ASP A 57 28.30 4.68 -5.23
N ALA A 58 28.32 3.61 -6.02
CA ALA A 58 27.23 3.28 -6.94
C ALA A 58 25.94 2.97 -6.19
N LEU A 59 26.03 2.18 -5.10
CA LEU A 59 24.89 1.90 -4.22
C LEU A 59 24.32 3.18 -3.61
N GLY A 60 25.15 4.13 -3.19
CA GLY A 60 24.69 5.40 -2.65
C GLY A 60 23.87 6.23 -3.63
N LYS A 61 24.20 6.18 -4.93
CA LYS A 61 23.36 6.76 -5.99
C LYS A 61 22.03 6.01 -6.14
N GLN A 62 22.07 4.68 -6.18
CA GLN A 62 20.86 3.86 -6.32
C GLN A 62 19.90 4.00 -5.13
N VAL A 63 20.41 4.09 -3.90
CA VAL A 63 19.59 4.36 -2.70
C VAL A 63 18.89 5.71 -2.83
N ALA A 64 19.61 6.76 -3.25
CA ALA A 64 19.01 8.08 -3.48
C ALA A 64 17.95 8.06 -4.60
N GLU A 65 18.15 7.26 -5.67
CA GLU A 65 17.16 7.07 -6.74
C GLU A 65 15.87 6.42 -6.22
N VAL A 66 15.97 5.38 -5.38
CA VAL A 66 14.82 4.72 -4.76
C VAL A 66 14.07 5.69 -3.85
N VAL A 67 14.78 6.39 -2.96
CA VAL A 67 14.16 7.37 -2.04
C VAL A 67 13.43 8.48 -2.81
N ALA A 68 14.06 9.05 -3.83
CA ALA A 68 13.42 10.06 -4.66
C ALA A 68 12.23 9.50 -5.44
N THR A 69 12.28 8.24 -5.88
CA THR A 69 11.19 7.62 -6.62
C THR A 69 10.00 7.36 -5.71
N ASP A 70 10.20 6.82 -4.51
CA ASP A 70 9.14 6.58 -3.52
C ASP A 70 8.42 7.88 -3.13
N LEU A 71 9.18 8.92 -2.79
CA LEU A 71 8.60 10.22 -2.42
C LEU A 71 7.81 10.84 -3.58
N ARG A 72 8.32 10.77 -4.82
CA ARG A 72 7.58 11.22 -6.02
C ARG A 72 6.30 10.41 -6.19
N ASN A 73 6.42 9.11 -6.05
CA ASN A 73 5.35 8.16 -6.24
C ASN A 73 4.24 8.28 -5.18
N SER A 74 4.50 8.87 -4.02
CA SER A 74 3.42 9.21 -3.08
C SER A 74 2.43 10.24 -3.64
N GLY A 75 2.86 11.05 -4.63
CA GLY A 75 2.08 12.19 -5.15
C GLY A 75 2.13 13.43 -4.26
N LEU A 76 2.80 13.35 -3.10
CA LEU A 76 2.85 14.43 -2.10
C LEU A 76 4.07 15.34 -2.24
N PHE A 77 5.09 14.93 -3.00
CA PHE A 77 6.38 15.61 -3.07
C PHE A 77 6.90 15.73 -4.50
N LYS A 78 7.77 16.73 -4.73
CA LYS A 78 8.49 16.94 -6.00
C LYS A 78 10.00 16.75 -5.80
N PRO A 79 10.49 15.50 -5.69
CA PRO A 79 11.89 15.29 -5.39
C PRO A 79 12.80 15.52 -6.60
N MET A 80 13.90 16.24 -6.38
CA MET A 80 15.05 16.33 -7.26
C MET A 80 16.02 15.20 -6.88
N GLY A 81 16.02 14.14 -7.70
CA GLY A 81 16.85 12.97 -7.46
C GLY A 81 18.35 13.23 -7.70
N PRO A 82 19.18 12.18 -7.54
CA PRO A 82 20.64 12.32 -7.52
C PRO A 82 21.28 12.81 -8.82
N GLY A 83 20.56 12.77 -9.95
CA GLY A 83 21.01 13.36 -11.22
C GLY A 83 20.62 14.84 -11.42
N GLY A 84 19.76 15.38 -10.56
CA GLY A 84 19.22 16.75 -10.66
C GLY A 84 19.88 17.77 -9.72
N VAL A 85 20.78 17.32 -8.85
CA VAL A 85 21.50 18.16 -7.87
C VAL A 85 22.98 17.78 -7.81
N ARG A 86 23.82 18.63 -7.24
CA ARG A 86 25.25 18.31 -7.07
C ARG A 86 25.46 17.12 -6.13
N ALA A 87 26.54 16.38 -6.36
CA ALA A 87 27.04 15.43 -5.38
C ALA A 87 27.59 16.15 -4.14
N ILE A 88 27.56 15.47 -3.00
CA ILE A 88 28.08 15.96 -1.72
C ILE A 88 29.23 15.08 -1.21
N GLY A 89 30.11 15.66 -0.41
CA GLY A 89 31.11 14.90 0.34
C GLY A 89 30.52 14.24 1.60
N PHE A 90 31.18 13.21 2.12
CA PHE A 90 30.77 12.55 3.37
C PHE A 90 30.64 13.50 4.58
N PRO A 91 31.52 14.52 4.78
CA PRO A 91 31.35 15.49 5.87
C PRO A 91 30.09 16.34 5.77
N GLU A 92 29.59 16.60 4.55
CA GLU A 92 28.38 17.40 4.34
C GLU A 92 27.12 16.67 4.80
N VAL A 93 27.17 15.34 4.99
CA VAL A 93 26.02 14.51 5.42
C VAL A 93 25.45 14.95 6.77
N THR A 94 26.29 15.45 7.67
CA THR A 94 25.88 15.99 8.97
C THR A 94 26.06 17.49 9.10
N ALA A 95 26.56 18.13 8.04
CA ALA A 95 26.82 19.56 7.98
C ALA A 95 26.48 20.07 6.57
N PRO A 96 25.17 20.15 6.20
CA PRO A 96 24.77 20.57 4.87
C PRO A 96 25.29 21.96 4.51
N ASP A 97 25.71 22.15 3.26
CA ASP A 97 26.02 23.47 2.72
C ASP A 97 24.73 24.29 2.47
N TYR A 98 24.27 24.97 3.52
CA TYR A 98 23.09 25.84 3.46
C TYR A 98 23.28 27.11 2.61
N SER A 99 24.44 27.33 1.99
CA SER A 99 24.60 28.39 0.98
C SER A 99 24.11 27.97 -0.40
N TYR A 100 24.15 26.66 -0.69
CA TYR A 100 23.77 26.09 -1.98
C TYR A 100 22.29 25.70 -2.05
N TRP A 101 21.80 24.92 -1.08
CA TRP A 101 20.47 24.27 -1.15
C TRP A 101 19.28 25.22 -1.27
N PRO A 102 19.24 26.39 -0.62
CA PRO A 102 18.15 27.34 -0.84
C PRO A 102 18.03 27.79 -2.31
N GLY A 103 19.17 27.91 -3.02
CA GLY A 103 19.22 28.31 -4.42
C GLY A 103 18.63 27.28 -5.39
N THR A 104 18.46 26.03 -4.96
CA THR A 104 17.79 24.99 -5.77
C THR A 104 16.26 25.01 -5.62
N GLY A 105 15.72 25.87 -4.77
CA GLY A 105 14.30 25.90 -4.42
C GLY A 105 13.85 24.73 -3.55
N ALA A 106 14.77 23.94 -3.00
CA ALA A 106 14.42 22.82 -2.13
C ALA A 106 13.97 23.33 -0.76
N ALA A 107 12.78 22.92 -0.34
CA ALA A 107 12.30 23.17 1.02
C ALA A 107 12.96 22.19 2.01
N ALA A 108 13.06 20.92 1.61
CA ALA A 108 13.71 19.87 2.41
C ALA A 108 14.89 19.25 1.65
N LEU A 109 15.85 18.74 2.42
CA LEU A 109 17.03 18.05 1.92
C LEU A 109 17.15 16.69 2.59
N VAL A 110 17.23 15.65 1.78
CA VAL A 110 17.52 14.28 2.21
C VAL A 110 18.98 13.99 1.97
N GLN A 111 19.76 13.82 3.03
CA GLN A 111 21.13 13.33 2.94
C GLN A 111 21.24 11.93 3.53
N GLY A 112 22.40 11.32 3.33
CA GLY A 112 22.63 9.98 3.81
C GLY A 112 24.01 9.49 3.44
N PHE A 113 24.27 8.23 3.75
CA PHE A 113 25.49 7.57 3.31
C PHE A 113 25.27 6.07 3.16
N VAL A 114 26.13 5.43 2.38
CA VAL A 114 26.23 3.96 2.32
C VAL A 114 27.64 3.56 2.71
N ARG A 115 27.77 2.67 3.69
CA ARG A 115 29.07 2.20 4.20
C ARG A 115 29.08 0.68 4.31
N ALA A 116 30.09 0.03 3.76
CA ALA A 116 30.34 -1.39 4.02
C ALA A 116 30.95 -1.56 5.42
N ASN A 117 30.43 -2.53 6.18
CA ASN A 117 30.93 -2.88 7.50
C ASN A 117 31.91 -4.07 7.41
N PRO A 118 32.84 -4.24 8.38
CA PRO A 118 33.79 -5.35 8.37
C PRO A 118 33.15 -6.75 8.35
N GLY A 119 31.90 -6.89 8.80
CA GLY A 119 31.14 -8.15 8.79
C GLY A 119 30.43 -8.48 7.47
N GLY A 120 30.58 -7.66 6.44
CA GLY A 120 29.95 -7.86 5.12
C GLY A 120 28.60 -7.14 4.95
N ASP A 121 27.95 -6.74 6.04
CA ASP A 121 26.73 -5.93 6.01
C ASP A 121 26.97 -4.48 5.54
N LEU A 122 25.90 -3.84 5.09
CA LEU A 122 25.84 -2.41 4.77
C LEU A 122 25.22 -1.62 5.92
N THR A 123 25.75 -0.42 6.17
CA THR A 123 25.03 0.64 6.91
C THR A 123 24.53 1.68 5.91
N VAL A 124 23.22 1.95 5.92
CA VAL A 124 22.59 3.03 5.17
C VAL A 124 22.07 4.08 6.15
N GLY A 125 22.67 5.26 6.15
CA GLY A 125 22.22 6.41 6.94
C GLY A 125 21.32 7.32 6.12
N CYS A 126 20.26 7.87 6.72
CA CYS A 126 19.27 8.70 6.03
C CYS A 126 18.75 9.81 6.95
N TYR A 127 19.08 11.05 6.60
CA TYR A 127 18.87 12.25 7.40
C TYR A 127 18.02 13.25 6.61
N LEU A 128 17.05 13.85 7.28
CA LEU A 128 16.18 14.87 6.71
C LEU A 128 16.48 16.21 7.34
N TYR A 129 16.68 17.23 6.52
CA TYR A 129 16.93 18.59 6.95
C TYR A 129 15.86 19.54 6.41
N ASP A 130 15.48 20.50 7.25
CA ASP A 130 14.77 21.71 6.83
C ASP A 130 15.80 22.69 6.27
N VAL A 131 15.66 23.08 5.01
CA VAL A 131 16.63 23.94 4.33
C VAL A 131 16.57 25.38 4.85
N ALA A 132 15.37 25.87 5.15
CA ALA A 132 15.17 27.25 5.59
C ALA A 132 15.57 27.43 7.06
N LEU A 133 15.14 26.50 7.93
CA LEU A 133 15.44 26.54 9.35
C LEU A 133 16.84 26.03 9.70
N LYS A 134 17.50 25.34 8.76
CA LYS A 134 18.82 24.73 8.94
C LYS A 134 18.85 23.74 10.10
N THR A 135 17.77 22.99 10.25
CA THR A 135 17.59 22.03 11.33
C THR A 135 17.46 20.62 10.79
N GLU A 136 17.98 19.66 11.56
CA GLU A 136 17.73 18.25 11.32
C GLU A 136 16.35 17.87 11.84
N LEU A 137 15.52 17.30 10.96
CA LEU A 137 14.17 16.85 11.29
C LEU A 137 14.10 15.35 11.59
N THR A 138 15.00 14.56 11.00
CA THR A 138 15.06 13.10 11.15
C THR A 138 16.47 12.60 10.97
N ARG A 139 16.85 11.61 11.78
CA ARG A 139 18.10 10.85 11.66
C ARG A 139 17.82 9.37 11.82
N ALA A 140 18.03 8.61 10.76
CA ALA A 140 17.86 7.16 10.76
C ALA A 140 19.11 6.45 10.22
N GLY A 141 19.30 5.21 10.64
CA GLY A 141 20.37 4.34 10.15
C GLY A 141 19.92 2.89 10.16
N TYR A 142 20.22 2.17 9.09
CA TYR A 142 19.81 0.78 8.91
C TYR A 142 21.02 -0.09 8.60
N VAL A 143 21.18 -1.18 9.34
CA VAL A 143 22.17 -2.22 9.04
C VAL A 143 21.45 -3.36 8.33
N VAL A 144 21.90 -3.69 7.13
CA VAL A 144 21.27 -4.68 6.25
C VAL A 144 22.31 -5.53 5.53
N ALA A 145 21.97 -6.77 5.20
CA ALA A 145 22.78 -7.55 4.27
C ALA A 145 22.83 -6.83 2.90
N PRO A 146 23.90 -7.00 2.09
CA PRO A 146 24.01 -6.31 0.80
C PRO A 146 22.79 -6.48 -0.10
N ARG A 147 22.21 -7.69 -0.16
CA ARG A 147 21.00 -7.98 -0.96
C ARG A 147 19.76 -7.17 -0.55
N ASP A 148 19.72 -6.65 0.67
CA ASP A 148 18.58 -5.95 1.25
C ASP A 148 18.76 -4.42 1.21
N TRP A 149 19.72 -3.90 0.42
CA TRP A 149 19.99 -2.46 0.31
C TRP A 149 18.74 -1.64 -0.11
N ARG A 150 17.89 -2.21 -0.98
CA ARG A 150 16.63 -1.59 -1.42
C ARG A 150 15.66 -1.41 -0.25
N ARG A 151 15.60 -2.41 0.63
CA ARG A 151 14.80 -2.36 1.85
C ARG A 151 15.20 -1.18 2.71
N ALA A 152 16.51 -0.97 2.91
CA ALA A 152 17.00 0.20 3.64
C ALA A 152 16.61 1.51 2.98
N ALA A 153 16.66 1.60 1.64
CA ALA A 153 16.22 2.77 0.89
C ALA A 153 14.71 3.06 1.09
N HIS A 154 13.85 2.06 1.01
CA HIS A 154 12.42 2.21 1.28
C HIS A 154 12.15 2.66 2.72
N LYS A 155 12.87 2.10 3.71
CA LYS A 155 12.78 2.54 5.11
C LYS A 155 13.25 3.98 5.31
N CYS A 156 14.20 4.47 4.50
CA CYS A 156 14.58 5.87 4.49
C CYS A 156 13.44 6.75 3.97
N ALA A 157 12.85 6.39 2.83
CA ALA A 157 11.71 7.10 2.26
C ALA A 157 10.52 7.11 3.24
N ASP A 158 10.28 5.99 3.93
CA ASP A 158 9.22 5.85 4.94
C ASP A 158 9.41 6.80 6.11
N ALA A 159 10.63 6.92 6.63
CA ALA A 159 10.94 7.86 7.72
C ALA A 159 10.71 9.32 7.30
N ILE A 160 11.10 9.68 6.08
CA ILE A 160 10.92 11.03 5.52
C ILE A 160 9.43 11.32 5.27
N TYR A 161 8.72 10.39 4.63
CA TYR A 161 7.29 10.47 4.37
C TYR A 161 6.51 10.66 5.66
N ALA A 162 6.75 9.81 6.66
CA ALA A 162 6.04 9.88 7.93
C ALA A 162 6.32 11.20 8.65
N ARG A 163 7.57 11.69 8.61
CA ARG A 163 7.93 12.95 9.26
C ARG A 163 7.23 14.16 8.63
N LEU A 164 7.15 14.22 7.30
CA LEU A 164 6.66 15.39 6.57
C LEU A 164 5.13 15.37 6.37
N SER A 165 4.54 14.19 6.19
CA SER A 165 3.08 14.04 6.00
C SER A 165 2.33 13.87 7.32
N GLY A 166 2.97 13.29 8.35
CA GLY A 166 2.30 12.85 9.57
C GLY A 166 1.49 11.55 9.41
N GLU A 167 1.53 10.90 8.24
CA GLU A 167 0.88 9.62 8.01
C GLU A 167 1.81 8.43 8.29
N SER A 168 1.24 7.25 8.51
CA SER A 168 2.02 6.02 8.63
C SER A 168 2.68 5.64 7.29
N PRO A 169 3.90 5.08 7.32
CA PRO A 169 4.63 4.68 6.11
C PRO A 169 4.03 3.47 5.38
N PHE A 170 4.50 3.22 4.15
CA PHE A 170 4.03 2.07 3.35
C PHE A 170 5.03 1.60 2.26
N PHE A 171 6.18 2.24 2.07
CA PHE A 171 7.11 1.89 0.97
C PHE A 171 7.83 0.57 1.23
N ASP A 172 8.31 0.31 2.45
CA ASP A 172 8.94 -0.97 2.85
C ASP A 172 7.89 -2.09 3.02
N SER A 173 7.14 -2.33 1.96
CA SER A 173 6.13 -3.37 1.81
C SER A 173 6.32 -4.09 0.48
N ARG A 174 5.63 -5.22 0.33
CA ARG A 174 5.62 -5.97 -0.94
C ARG A 174 4.19 -6.32 -1.33
N VAL A 175 4.04 -6.59 -2.62
CA VAL A 175 2.79 -6.93 -3.28
C VAL A 175 2.91 -8.36 -3.78
N ALA A 176 1.89 -9.17 -3.52
CA ALA A 176 1.69 -10.43 -4.22
C ALA A 176 0.57 -10.26 -5.23
N TYR A 177 0.66 -10.98 -6.34
CA TYR A 177 -0.30 -10.86 -7.43
C TYR A 177 -0.30 -12.12 -8.28
N ILE A 178 -1.25 -12.19 -9.21
CA ILE A 178 -1.32 -13.25 -10.20
C ILE A 178 -0.63 -12.77 -11.47
N ALA A 179 0.56 -13.30 -11.71
CA ALA A 179 1.33 -13.04 -12.93
C ALA A 179 0.81 -13.92 -14.07
N GLU A 180 0.55 -13.30 -15.22
CA GLU A 180 -0.09 -13.93 -16.38
C GLU A 180 0.85 -13.94 -17.59
N THR A 181 0.89 -15.09 -18.27
CA THR A 181 1.64 -15.27 -19.53
C THR A 181 0.83 -16.13 -20.51
N GLY A 182 1.20 -16.11 -21.79
CA GLY A 182 0.46 -16.80 -22.86
C GLY A 182 -0.71 -15.98 -23.39
N PRO A 183 -1.53 -16.50 -24.33
CA PRO A 183 -2.68 -15.80 -24.92
C PRO A 183 -3.91 -15.80 -23.97
N LYS A 184 -4.89 -14.93 -24.24
CA LYS A 184 -5.98 -14.59 -23.29
C LYS A 184 -6.90 -15.76 -22.99
N ASP A 185 -7.08 -16.66 -23.95
CA ASP A 185 -7.87 -17.90 -23.88
C ASP A 185 -7.10 -19.07 -23.24
N HIS A 186 -5.77 -18.98 -23.13
CA HIS A 186 -4.91 -20.02 -22.53
C HIS A 186 -3.84 -19.40 -21.63
N ARG A 187 -4.27 -18.59 -20.65
CA ARG A 187 -3.36 -17.94 -19.70
C ARG A 187 -2.75 -18.93 -18.73
N VAL A 188 -1.43 -18.90 -18.61
CA VAL A 188 -0.72 -19.46 -17.46
C VAL A 188 -0.73 -18.41 -16.36
N LYS A 189 -1.38 -18.73 -15.24
CA LYS A 189 -1.52 -17.87 -14.06
C LYS A 189 -0.64 -18.38 -12.93
N ARG A 190 0.27 -17.55 -12.42
CA ARG A 190 1.24 -17.89 -11.36
C ARG A 190 1.11 -16.93 -10.20
N LEU A 191 1.32 -17.42 -8.99
CA LEU A 191 1.48 -16.55 -7.84
C LEU A 191 2.88 -15.93 -7.92
N ALA A 192 2.96 -14.62 -7.80
CA ALA A 192 4.22 -13.87 -7.80
C ALA A 192 4.25 -12.89 -6.63
N ILE A 193 5.46 -12.45 -6.27
CA ILE A 193 5.71 -11.42 -5.26
C ILE A 193 6.78 -10.46 -5.74
N MET A 194 6.66 -9.19 -5.41
CA MET A 194 7.59 -8.11 -5.75
C MET A 194 7.48 -6.99 -4.71
N ASP A 195 8.49 -6.15 -4.58
CA ASP A 195 8.44 -4.94 -3.74
C ASP A 195 7.27 -4.04 -4.16
N SER A 196 6.84 -3.14 -3.27
CA SER A 196 5.68 -2.25 -3.52
C SER A 196 5.80 -1.38 -4.78
N ASP A 197 7.03 -1.14 -5.25
CA ASP A 197 7.36 -0.40 -6.46
C ASP A 197 7.56 -1.28 -7.71
N GLY A 198 7.43 -2.60 -7.59
CA GLY A 198 7.55 -3.58 -8.67
C GLY A 198 8.93 -4.22 -8.83
N ALA A 199 9.94 -3.81 -8.04
CA ALA A 199 11.25 -4.43 -8.05
C ALA A 199 11.27 -5.81 -7.36
N ASN A 200 12.40 -6.53 -7.46
CA ASN A 200 12.61 -7.82 -6.79
C ASN A 200 11.52 -8.87 -7.07
N HIS A 201 10.93 -8.82 -8.28
CA HIS A 201 9.92 -9.76 -8.72
C HIS A 201 10.43 -11.20 -8.74
N ARG A 202 9.62 -12.13 -8.21
CA ARG A 202 9.81 -13.58 -8.37
C ARG A 202 8.49 -14.35 -8.40
N PHE A 203 8.48 -15.47 -9.12
CA PHE A 203 7.38 -16.44 -9.08
C PHE A 203 7.46 -17.31 -7.82
N LEU A 204 6.31 -17.55 -7.18
CA LEU A 204 6.13 -18.46 -6.05
C LEU A 204 5.53 -19.82 -6.50
N THR A 205 4.80 -19.84 -7.62
CA THR A 205 4.32 -21.07 -8.24
C THR A 205 4.81 -21.23 -9.67
N ASN A 206 4.92 -22.47 -10.13
CA ASN A 206 5.49 -22.80 -11.46
C ASN A 206 4.50 -22.60 -12.63
N GLY A 207 3.20 -22.46 -12.36
CA GLY A 207 2.15 -22.31 -13.37
C GLY A 207 1.57 -23.61 -13.91
N GLN A 208 1.83 -24.76 -13.28
CA GLN A 208 1.18 -26.03 -13.65
C GLN A 208 -0.32 -26.04 -13.34
N ASN A 209 -0.74 -25.28 -12.32
CA ASN A 209 -2.13 -25.12 -11.94
C ASN A 209 -2.48 -23.63 -11.96
N ILE A 210 -3.69 -23.31 -12.41
CA ILE A 210 -4.24 -21.96 -12.30
C ILE A 210 -4.34 -21.59 -10.82
N VAL A 211 -3.84 -20.41 -10.47
CA VAL A 211 -3.98 -19.82 -9.14
C VAL A 211 -4.61 -18.44 -9.24
N LEU A 212 -5.44 -18.09 -8.25
CA LEU A 212 -6.23 -16.85 -8.22
C LEU A 212 -6.31 -16.27 -6.80
N THR A 213 -6.69 -14.98 -6.73
CA THR A 213 -7.08 -14.27 -5.50
C THR A 213 -6.14 -14.48 -4.30
N PRO A 214 -4.84 -14.15 -4.43
CA PRO A 214 -3.89 -14.29 -3.33
C PRO A 214 -4.15 -13.23 -2.25
N ARG A 215 -3.93 -13.56 -0.98
CA ARG A 215 -4.04 -12.64 0.15
C ARG A 215 -2.98 -12.90 1.21
N PHE A 216 -2.21 -11.87 1.55
CA PHE A 216 -1.21 -11.95 2.61
C PHE A 216 -1.84 -12.26 3.97
N SER A 217 -1.14 -13.05 4.78
CA SER A 217 -1.42 -13.15 6.22
C SER A 217 -1.03 -11.83 6.92
N PRO A 218 -1.70 -11.47 8.02
CA PRO A 218 -1.39 -10.24 8.76
C PRO A 218 0.05 -10.16 9.28
N ASP A 219 0.70 -11.32 9.50
CA ASP A 219 2.08 -11.42 9.98
C ASP A 219 3.13 -11.47 8.85
N TYR A 220 2.72 -11.29 7.60
CA TYR A 220 3.59 -11.32 6.41
C TYR A 220 4.24 -12.68 6.10
N LYS A 221 3.93 -13.77 6.82
CA LYS A 221 4.64 -15.05 6.64
C LYS A 221 4.03 -15.95 5.58
N SER A 222 2.80 -15.71 5.19
CA SER A 222 2.04 -16.62 4.34
C SER A 222 1.13 -15.89 3.37
N ILE A 223 0.71 -16.59 2.32
CA ILE A 223 -0.30 -16.13 1.36
C ILE A 223 -1.37 -17.22 1.26
N VAL A 224 -2.63 -16.87 1.51
CA VAL A 224 -3.77 -17.74 1.18
C VAL A 224 -4.19 -17.46 -0.27
N TYR A 225 -4.48 -18.48 -1.05
CA TYR A 225 -4.83 -18.34 -2.46
C TYR A 225 -5.70 -19.50 -2.93
N LEU A 226 -6.38 -19.30 -4.05
CA LEU A 226 -7.15 -20.35 -4.72
C LEU A 226 -6.26 -21.08 -5.72
N SER A 227 -6.34 -22.42 -5.78
CA SER A 227 -5.65 -23.23 -6.79
C SER A 227 -6.58 -24.26 -7.42
N TYR A 228 -6.49 -24.42 -8.74
CA TYR A 228 -7.18 -25.48 -9.51
C TYR A 228 -6.41 -26.80 -9.53
N ALA A 229 -5.45 -26.99 -8.62
CA ALA A 229 -4.78 -28.26 -8.44
C ALA A 229 -5.80 -29.39 -8.24
N GLY A 230 -5.71 -30.43 -9.08
CA GLY A 230 -6.61 -31.57 -9.09
C GLY A 230 -8.05 -31.27 -9.54
N LYS A 231 -8.22 -30.35 -10.51
CA LYS A 231 -9.44 -30.12 -11.31
C LYS A 231 -10.63 -29.42 -10.62
N SER A 232 -10.56 -29.18 -9.32
CA SER A 232 -11.54 -28.36 -8.57
C SER A 232 -10.82 -27.28 -7.77
N PRO A 233 -11.36 -26.05 -7.69
CA PRO A 233 -10.71 -24.95 -7.01
C PRO A 233 -10.73 -25.15 -5.49
N ARG A 234 -9.54 -25.07 -4.89
CA ARG A 234 -9.29 -25.34 -3.47
C ARG A 234 -8.43 -24.25 -2.86
N ILE A 235 -8.59 -24.03 -1.56
CA ILE A 235 -7.88 -22.99 -0.82
C ILE A 235 -6.58 -23.55 -0.27
N TYR A 236 -5.46 -22.92 -0.64
CA TYR A 236 -4.12 -23.25 -0.16
C TYR A 236 -3.51 -22.10 0.61
N ILE A 237 -2.61 -22.41 1.53
CA ILE A 237 -1.71 -21.46 2.17
C ILE A 237 -0.29 -21.77 1.71
N TYR A 238 0.39 -20.76 1.15
CA TYR A 238 1.80 -20.77 0.78
C TYR A 238 2.61 -20.09 1.88
N ASP A 239 3.60 -20.79 2.44
CA ASP A 239 4.53 -20.24 3.43
C ASP A 239 5.74 -19.59 2.72
N LEU A 240 5.97 -18.31 2.99
CA LEU A 240 6.97 -17.51 2.28
C LEU A 240 8.42 -17.83 2.69
N GLY A 241 8.62 -18.40 3.87
CA GLY A 241 9.95 -18.74 4.39
C GLY A 241 10.44 -20.11 3.88
N THR A 242 9.55 -21.09 3.84
CA THR A 242 9.85 -22.48 3.46
C THR A 242 9.50 -22.80 2.01
N GLY A 243 8.65 -22.00 1.37
CA GLY A 243 8.12 -22.26 0.03
C GLY A 243 7.13 -23.43 -0.03
N LYS A 244 6.66 -23.93 1.11
CA LYS A 244 5.69 -25.03 1.17
C LYS A 244 4.27 -24.52 1.01
N GLN A 245 3.45 -25.29 0.28
CA GLN A 245 2.01 -25.07 0.19
C GLN A 245 1.28 -26.15 0.98
N ARG A 246 0.20 -25.78 1.68
CA ARG A 246 -0.72 -26.74 2.33
C ARG A 246 -2.16 -26.43 2.00
N LEU A 247 -2.97 -27.47 1.92
CA LEU A 247 -4.42 -27.35 1.78
C LEU A 247 -5.03 -26.86 3.10
N VAL A 248 -6.00 -25.95 3.04
CA VAL A 248 -6.73 -25.46 4.23
C VAL A 248 -7.86 -26.40 4.61
N THR A 249 -8.66 -26.82 3.64
CA THR A 249 -9.76 -27.77 3.83
C THR A 249 -9.99 -28.57 2.56
N GLU A 250 -10.34 -29.84 2.75
CA GLU A 250 -10.98 -30.61 1.69
C GLU A 250 -12.43 -30.16 1.57
N SER A 251 -12.91 -29.99 0.33
CA SER A 251 -14.33 -29.77 0.03
C SER A 251 -14.66 -30.48 -1.26
N ALA A 252 -15.80 -31.17 -1.29
CA ALA A 252 -16.36 -31.73 -2.51
C ALA A 252 -16.98 -30.65 -3.42
N THR A 253 -17.11 -29.42 -2.90
CA THR A 253 -17.75 -28.32 -3.60
C THR A 253 -16.82 -27.13 -3.81
N THR A 254 -17.18 -26.28 -4.77
CA THR A 254 -16.36 -25.16 -5.24
C THR A 254 -16.20 -24.10 -4.14
N THR A 255 -14.94 -23.69 -3.91
CA THR A 255 -14.58 -22.65 -2.92
C THR A 255 -13.95 -21.44 -3.60
N PHE A 256 -14.13 -20.24 -3.03
CA PHE A 256 -13.70 -18.97 -3.64
C PHE A 256 -13.29 -17.91 -2.62
N ALA A 257 -12.55 -16.90 -3.09
CA ALA A 257 -12.29 -15.62 -2.44
C ALA A 257 -11.81 -15.70 -0.96
N PRO A 258 -10.72 -16.44 -0.65
CA PRO A 258 -10.24 -16.56 0.71
C PRO A 258 -9.68 -15.22 1.24
N ARG A 259 -9.95 -14.89 2.51
CA ARG A 259 -9.34 -13.78 3.26
C ARG A 259 -8.93 -14.21 4.66
N TRP A 260 -7.84 -13.64 5.17
CA TRP A 260 -7.46 -13.78 6.57
C TRP A 260 -8.31 -12.89 7.48
N SER A 261 -8.57 -13.35 8.70
CA SER A 261 -8.90 -12.47 9.82
C SER A 261 -7.66 -11.64 10.23
N PRO A 262 -7.84 -10.45 10.83
CA PRO A 262 -6.72 -9.58 11.20
C PRO A 262 -5.76 -10.19 12.23
N ASP A 263 -6.25 -11.15 13.02
CA ASP A 263 -5.44 -11.91 13.99
C ASP A 263 -4.72 -13.12 13.36
N GLY A 264 -4.95 -13.40 12.08
CA GLY A 264 -4.35 -14.51 11.33
C GLY A 264 -4.87 -15.90 11.73
N ARG A 265 -5.92 -16.01 12.55
CA ARG A 265 -6.39 -17.31 13.07
C ARG A 265 -7.47 -17.95 12.22
N THR A 266 -8.16 -17.18 11.40
CA THR A 266 -9.35 -17.61 10.65
C THR A 266 -9.21 -17.25 9.17
N ILE A 267 -9.73 -18.11 8.30
CA ILE A 267 -9.92 -17.83 6.88
C ILE A 267 -11.42 -17.70 6.62
N LEU A 268 -11.82 -16.54 6.09
CA LEU A 268 -13.13 -16.32 5.48
C LEU A 268 -13.08 -16.80 4.03
N TYR A 269 -14.12 -17.47 3.55
CA TYR A 269 -14.21 -17.90 2.17
C TYR A 269 -15.66 -18.12 1.75
N SER A 270 -15.91 -18.20 0.45
CA SER A 270 -17.21 -18.58 -0.10
C SER A 270 -17.22 -20.04 -0.52
N MET A 271 -18.32 -20.71 -0.31
CA MET A 271 -18.50 -22.10 -0.71
C MET A 271 -19.87 -22.29 -1.35
N SER A 272 -19.89 -22.93 -2.51
CA SER A 272 -21.14 -23.28 -3.19
C SER A 272 -21.62 -24.65 -2.71
N VAL A 273 -22.83 -24.75 -2.19
CA VAL A 273 -23.45 -26.02 -1.75
C VAL A 273 -24.87 -26.07 -2.32
N ALA A 274 -25.20 -27.16 -3.02
CA ALA A 274 -26.53 -27.36 -3.63
C ALA A 274 -27.05 -26.15 -4.43
N ASN A 275 -26.17 -25.55 -5.26
CA ASN A 275 -26.42 -24.38 -6.10
C ASN A 275 -26.68 -23.04 -5.37
N ASN A 276 -26.48 -22.97 -4.05
CA ASN A 276 -26.41 -21.71 -3.31
C ASN A 276 -24.95 -21.41 -2.95
N THR A 277 -24.55 -20.13 -2.89
CA THR A 277 -23.21 -19.76 -2.40
C THR A 277 -23.37 -18.96 -1.12
N ASP A 278 -22.70 -19.42 -0.07
CA ASP A 278 -22.72 -18.77 1.23
C ASP A 278 -21.29 -18.47 1.69
N ILE A 279 -21.20 -17.62 2.70
CA ILE A 279 -19.94 -17.28 3.35
C ILE A 279 -19.69 -18.22 4.52
N TYR A 280 -18.45 -18.69 4.60
CA TYR A 280 -17.96 -19.59 5.64
C TYR A 280 -16.69 -19.04 6.26
N SER A 281 -16.45 -19.43 7.51
CA SER A 281 -15.19 -19.23 8.21
C SER A 281 -14.60 -20.58 8.59
N ILE A 282 -13.28 -20.68 8.64
CA ILE A 282 -12.56 -21.89 9.07
C ILE A 282 -11.27 -21.50 9.81
N PRO A 283 -10.83 -22.23 10.84
CA PRO A 283 -9.52 -22.00 11.41
C PRO A 283 -8.43 -22.09 10.35
N ALA A 284 -7.45 -21.19 10.39
CA ALA A 284 -6.36 -21.18 9.41
C ALA A 284 -5.55 -22.49 9.44
N ALA A 285 -5.47 -23.15 10.60
CA ALA A 285 -4.86 -24.46 10.75
C ALA A 285 -5.64 -25.60 10.04
N GLY A 286 -6.82 -25.33 9.51
CA GLY A 286 -7.78 -26.31 9.00
C GLY A 286 -8.77 -26.75 10.08
N GLY A 287 -9.79 -27.54 9.69
CA GLY A 287 -10.80 -28.07 10.60
C GLY A 287 -12.22 -27.95 10.05
N THR A 288 -13.20 -27.89 10.95
CA THR A 288 -14.62 -27.79 10.57
C THR A 288 -14.98 -26.35 10.21
N PRO A 289 -15.55 -26.11 9.02
CA PRO A 289 -16.01 -24.79 8.64
C PRO A 289 -17.33 -24.41 9.33
N ARG A 290 -17.50 -23.12 9.63
CA ARG A 290 -18.73 -22.51 10.15
C ARG A 290 -19.37 -21.64 9.07
N ARG A 291 -20.63 -21.95 8.74
CA ARG A 291 -21.46 -21.14 7.85
C ARG A 291 -21.86 -19.84 8.54
N LEU A 292 -21.74 -18.70 7.86
CA LEU A 292 -22.05 -17.36 8.37
C LEU A 292 -23.29 -16.75 7.72
N THR A 293 -23.61 -17.13 6.48
CA THR A 293 -24.82 -16.68 5.78
C THR A 293 -25.69 -17.86 5.38
N THR A 294 -27.00 -17.63 5.31
CA THR A 294 -28.00 -18.63 4.91
C THR A 294 -29.09 -18.03 4.03
N SER A 295 -28.80 -16.89 3.40
CA SER A 295 -29.80 -16.19 2.60
C SER A 295 -30.04 -16.93 1.28
N PRO A 296 -31.23 -16.81 0.66
CA PRO A 296 -31.50 -17.44 -0.64
C PRO A 296 -30.82 -16.70 -1.82
N GLY A 297 -29.86 -15.81 -1.56
CA GLY A 297 -29.04 -15.14 -2.55
C GLY A 297 -27.62 -15.69 -2.59
N ILE A 298 -26.87 -15.31 -3.62
CA ILE A 298 -25.45 -15.62 -3.74
C ILE A 298 -24.67 -14.64 -2.87
N ASP A 299 -24.12 -15.14 -1.75
CA ASP A 299 -23.24 -14.40 -0.86
C ASP A 299 -21.76 -14.71 -1.19
N VAL A 300 -20.98 -13.71 -1.63
CA VAL A 300 -19.60 -13.91 -2.09
C VAL A 300 -18.61 -12.99 -1.37
N GLY A 301 -17.44 -13.56 -1.09
CA GLY A 301 -16.23 -12.83 -0.73
C GLY A 301 -16.38 -11.97 0.51
N GLY A 302 -15.56 -10.94 0.56
CA GLY A 302 -15.56 -9.98 1.66
C GLY A 302 -14.18 -9.73 2.23
N SER A 303 -14.17 -9.04 3.37
CA SER A 303 -12.99 -8.88 4.24
C SER A 303 -13.45 -8.53 5.66
N PHE A 304 -12.61 -8.81 6.63
CA PHE A 304 -12.84 -8.37 8.00
C PHE A 304 -12.54 -6.88 8.15
N SER A 305 -13.25 -6.22 9.07
CA SER A 305 -12.80 -4.96 9.63
C SER A 305 -11.45 -5.14 10.34
N PRO A 306 -10.61 -4.09 10.45
CA PRO A 306 -9.28 -4.22 11.05
C PRO A 306 -9.31 -4.64 12.54
N ASP A 307 -10.41 -4.38 13.24
CA ASP A 307 -10.64 -4.84 14.62
C ASP A 307 -11.19 -6.28 14.70
N GLY A 308 -11.44 -6.93 13.56
CA GLY A 308 -11.95 -8.29 13.45
C GLY A 308 -13.42 -8.48 13.84
N LYS A 309 -14.15 -7.40 14.16
CA LYS A 309 -15.52 -7.50 14.69
C LYS A 309 -16.59 -7.61 13.62
N ARG A 310 -16.33 -7.11 12.41
CA ARG A 310 -17.28 -7.08 11.31
C ARG A 310 -16.70 -7.66 10.04
N ILE A 311 -17.57 -8.04 9.12
CA ILE A 311 -17.24 -8.54 7.79
C ILE A 311 -18.04 -7.72 6.79
N VAL A 312 -17.37 -7.15 5.78
CA VAL A 312 -18.04 -6.64 4.57
C VAL A 312 -18.08 -7.77 3.55
N PHE A 313 -19.17 -7.90 2.78
CA PHE A 313 -19.33 -8.93 1.77
C PHE A 313 -20.34 -8.52 0.68
N GLU A 314 -20.46 -9.35 -0.35
CA GLU A 314 -21.36 -9.14 -1.48
C GLU A 314 -22.55 -10.08 -1.38
N SER A 315 -23.72 -9.60 -1.77
CA SER A 315 -24.96 -10.38 -1.79
C SER A 315 -25.91 -9.87 -2.85
N ASP A 316 -26.54 -10.78 -3.60
CA ASP A 316 -27.62 -10.44 -4.54
C ASP A 316 -29.04 -10.63 -3.98
N ARG A 317 -29.17 -10.96 -2.68
CA ARG A 317 -30.45 -11.23 -2.01
C ARG A 317 -31.52 -10.13 -2.14
N SER A 318 -31.13 -8.91 -2.51
CA SER A 318 -32.04 -7.77 -2.76
C SER A 318 -32.21 -7.47 -4.25
N GLY A 319 -32.07 -8.47 -5.11
CA GLY A 319 -32.38 -8.45 -6.55
C GLY A 319 -31.17 -8.19 -7.45
N THR A 320 -30.18 -7.42 -6.99
CA THR A 320 -28.89 -7.24 -7.67
C THR A 320 -27.75 -7.34 -6.67
N GLN A 321 -26.52 -7.59 -7.14
CA GLN A 321 -25.32 -7.70 -6.31
C GLN A 321 -24.99 -6.36 -5.62
N GLN A 322 -25.02 -6.37 -4.29
CA GLN A 322 -24.84 -5.21 -3.43
C GLN A 322 -23.89 -5.55 -2.28
N LEU A 323 -23.36 -4.53 -1.59
CA LEU A 323 -22.50 -4.70 -0.42
C LEU A 323 -23.33 -4.73 0.86
N TYR A 324 -22.92 -5.62 1.76
CA TYR A 324 -23.47 -5.79 3.09
C TYR A 324 -22.36 -5.82 4.12
N VAL A 325 -22.69 -5.46 5.35
CA VAL A 325 -21.84 -5.64 6.53
C VAL A 325 -22.58 -6.53 7.52
N MET A 326 -21.85 -7.40 8.20
CA MET A 326 -22.35 -8.24 9.29
C MET A 326 -21.33 -8.28 10.44
N ASP A 327 -21.76 -8.76 11.60
CA ASP A 327 -20.83 -9.11 12.66
C ASP A 327 -20.00 -10.35 12.26
N ALA A 328 -18.81 -10.50 12.84
CA ALA A 328 -17.89 -11.60 12.50
C ALA A 328 -18.48 -13.00 12.76
N ASP A 329 -19.54 -13.09 13.56
CA ASP A 329 -20.27 -14.31 13.85
C ASP A 329 -21.40 -14.63 12.84
N GLY A 330 -21.64 -13.73 11.87
CA GLY A 330 -22.66 -13.84 10.83
C GLY A 330 -23.98 -13.12 11.14
N SER A 331 -24.14 -12.56 12.35
CA SER A 331 -25.36 -11.84 12.75
C SER A 331 -25.37 -10.39 12.24
N ASN A 332 -26.50 -9.69 12.44
CA ASN A 332 -26.64 -8.25 12.13
C ASN A 332 -26.28 -7.87 10.68
N GLN A 333 -26.71 -8.68 9.71
CA GLN A 333 -26.45 -8.44 8.29
C GLN A 333 -27.24 -7.24 7.77
N GLN A 334 -26.56 -6.21 7.29
CA GLN A 334 -27.14 -4.95 6.83
C GLN A 334 -26.59 -4.55 5.47
N ARG A 335 -27.47 -4.13 4.56
CA ARG A 335 -27.08 -3.58 3.26
C ARG A 335 -26.47 -2.20 3.45
N ILE A 336 -25.36 -1.92 2.78
CA ILE A 336 -24.70 -0.60 2.84
C ILE A 336 -24.65 0.13 1.49
N SER A 337 -24.75 -0.56 0.35
CA SER A 337 -24.74 0.10 -0.97
C SER A 337 -26.16 0.28 -1.51
N PHE A 338 -26.51 1.50 -1.93
CA PHE A 338 -27.86 1.84 -2.43
C PHE A 338 -27.86 2.59 -3.77
N GLY A 339 -26.68 2.88 -4.33
CA GLY A 339 -26.59 3.52 -5.64
C GLY A 339 -26.90 2.59 -6.80
N SER A 340 -26.84 3.15 -8.01
CA SER A 340 -27.08 2.41 -9.24
C SER A 340 -25.93 1.47 -9.61
N GLY A 341 -26.26 0.35 -10.28
CA GLY A 341 -25.30 -0.67 -10.70
C GLY A 341 -25.11 -1.77 -9.66
N ARG A 342 -24.09 -2.60 -9.89
CA ARG A 342 -23.68 -3.67 -8.99
C ARG A 342 -22.40 -3.30 -8.27
N TYR A 343 -22.20 -3.88 -7.08
CA TYR A 343 -21.04 -3.61 -6.25
C TYR A 343 -20.34 -4.94 -5.92
N ALA A 344 -19.04 -5.01 -6.16
CA ALA A 344 -18.27 -6.24 -6.05
C ALA A 344 -16.90 -6.03 -5.36
N THR A 345 -16.28 -7.13 -4.97
CA THR A 345 -14.94 -7.24 -4.37
C THR A 345 -14.65 -6.21 -3.27
N PRO A 346 -15.48 -6.13 -2.20
CA PRO A 346 -15.27 -5.15 -1.15
C PRO A 346 -14.03 -5.47 -0.31
N GLU A 347 -13.30 -4.44 0.10
CA GLU A 347 -12.16 -4.54 1.01
C GLU A 347 -12.17 -3.42 2.07
N TRP A 348 -12.15 -3.81 3.33
CA TRP A 348 -12.08 -2.88 4.46
C TRP A 348 -10.71 -2.22 4.52
N SER A 349 -10.68 -0.90 4.66
CA SER A 349 -9.47 -0.13 4.91
C SER A 349 -8.79 -0.61 6.20
N PRO A 350 -7.45 -0.72 6.25
CA PRO A 350 -6.73 -1.02 7.48
C PRO A 350 -6.94 0.04 8.57
N ARG A 351 -7.39 1.26 8.21
CA ARG A 351 -7.77 2.32 9.16
C ARG A 351 -9.20 2.16 9.69
N GLY A 352 -10.01 1.29 9.08
CA GLY A 352 -11.38 0.99 9.50
C GLY A 352 -12.45 2.00 9.06
N ASP A 353 -12.03 3.11 8.45
CA ASP A 353 -12.84 4.28 8.10
C ASP A 353 -13.57 4.15 6.75
N LEU A 354 -13.07 3.30 5.85
CA LEU A 354 -13.56 3.15 4.49
C LEU A 354 -13.65 1.67 4.06
N ILE A 355 -14.48 1.42 3.06
CA ILE A 355 -14.57 0.18 2.29
C ILE A 355 -14.31 0.54 0.84
N ALA A 356 -13.27 -0.05 0.25
CA ALA A 356 -13.04 -0.01 -1.20
C ALA A 356 -13.90 -1.08 -1.88
N PHE A 357 -14.33 -0.82 -3.12
CA PHE A 357 -15.14 -1.75 -3.89
C PHE A 357 -14.98 -1.52 -5.39
N THR A 358 -15.41 -2.51 -6.17
CA THR A 358 -15.58 -2.41 -7.62
C THR A 358 -17.03 -2.10 -7.95
N LYS A 359 -17.27 -0.95 -8.60
CA LYS A 359 -18.59 -0.58 -9.12
C LYS A 359 -18.74 -1.08 -10.54
N ILE A 360 -19.81 -1.81 -10.81
CA ILE A 360 -20.14 -2.37 -12.13
C ILE A 360 -21.40 -1.67 -12.66
N ALA A 361 -21.20 -0.68 -13.53
CA ALA A 361 -22.26 0.08 -14.18
C ALA A 361 -21.85 0.38 -15.63
N GLY A 362 -21.87 -0.65 -16.48
CA GLY A 362 -21.20 -0.64 -17.78
C GLY A 362 -19.71 -0.94 -17.61
N ASN A 363 -18.92 0.07 -17.26
CA ASN A 363 -17.50 -0.09 -16.92
C ASN A 363 -17.34 -0.56 -15.47
N PHE A 364 -16.18 -1.13 -15.15
CA PHE A 364 -15.79 -1.42 -13.76
C PHE A 364 -14.86 -0.31 -13.29
N ARG A 365 -15.15 0.23 -12.10
CA ARG A 365 -14.42 1.34 -11.49
C ARG A 365 -14.16 1.05 -10.03
N ILE A 366 -13.07 1.58 -9.50
CA ILE A 366 -12.79 1.51 -8.07
C ILE A 366 -13.49 2.67 -7.37
N GLY A 367 -14.19 2.36 -6.28
CA GLY A 367 -14.83 3.35 -5.42
C GLY A 367 -14.56 3.08 -3.95
N VAL A 368 -14.89 4.06 -3.12
CA VAL A 368 -14.85 3.97 -1.66
C VAL A 368 -16.14 4.51 -1.05
N MET A 369 -16.53 3.97 0.10
CA MET A 369 -17.62 4.47 0.94
C MET A 369 -17.29 4.22 2.42
N THR A 370 -17.99 4.87 3.34
CA THR A 370 -17.87 4.54 4.76
C THR A 370 -18.48 3.16 5.07
N PRO A 371 -18.15 2.54 6.21
CA PRO A 371 -18.80 1.30 6.65
C PRO A 371 -20.32 1.38 6.85
N SER A 372 -20.89 2.58 6.93
CA SER A 372 -22.35 2.78 6.97
C SER A 372 -22.96 3.01 5.58
N GLY A 373 -22.16 3.01 4.51
CA GLY A 373 -22.61 3.20 3.14
C GLY A 373 -22.68 4.65 2.68
N THR A 374 -22.31 5.62 3.54
CA THR A 374 -22.31 7.04 3.19
C THR A 374 -21.03 7.46 2.48
N GLY A 375 -21.05 8.62 1.82
CA GLY A 375 -19.85 9.20 1.20
C GLY A 375 -19.30 8.39 0.03
N GLU A 376 -20.16 7.68 -0.71
CA GLU A 376 -19.76 6.94 -1.90
C GLU A 376 -19.09 7.87 -2.92
N ARG A 377 -17.89 7.52 -3.37
CA ARG A 377 -17.19 8.20 -4.46
C ARG A 377 -16.33 7.24 -5.27
N LEU A 378 -16.18 7.53 -6.56
CA LEU A 378 -15.35 6.77 -7.48
C LEU A 378 -13.96 7.41 -7.56
N LEU A 379 -12.93 6.56 -7.54
CA LEU A 379 -11.52 6.97 -7.62
C LEU A 379 -10.96 6.79 -9.03
N THR A 380 -11.57 5.93 -9.84
CA THR A 380 -11.10 5.65 -11.20
C THR A 380 -12.21 5.82 -12.22
N ASN A 381 -11.82 6.09 -13.47
CA ASN A 381 -12.74 6.26 -14.59
C ASN A 381 -12.24 5.57 -15.87
N SER A 382 -11.81 4.32 -15.75
CA SER A 382 -11.30 3.54 -16.89
C SER A 382 -12.13 2.31 -17.21
N TRP A 383 -11.69 1.56 -18.21
CA TRP A 383 -12.29 0.30 -18.61
C TRP A 383 -11.78 -0.86 -17.75
N GLN A 384 -12.69 -1.52 -17.03
CA GLN A 384 -12.46 -2.78 -16.31
C GLN A 384 -11.41 -2.68 -15.17
N ASP A 385 -11.60 -1.73 -14.26
CA ASP A 385 -10.82 -1.65 -13.00
C ASP A 385 -11.49 -2.47 -11.90
N GLU A 386 -10.78 -3.45 -11.34
CA GLU A 386 -11.39 -4.37 -10.37
C GLU A 386 -10.41 -4.94 -9.33
N ALA A 387 -10.98 -5.60 -8.31
CA ALA A 387 -10.30 -6.23 -7.18
C ALA A 387 -9.34 -5.27 -6.42
N PRO A 388 -9.88 -4.23 -5.77
CA PRO A 388 -9.07 -3.29 -5.00
C PRO A 388 -8.39 -3.98 -3.80
N THR A 389 -7.20 -3.50 -3.45
CA THR A 389 -6.49 -3.84 -2.22
C THR A 389 -5.77 -2.61 -1.64
N TRP A 390 -5.78 -2.47 -0.33
CA TRP A 390 -5.24 -1.28 0.35
C TRP A 390 -3.75 -1.38 0.64
N SER A 391 -3.01 -0.27 0.48
CA SER A 391 -1.71 -0.09 1.12
C SER A 391 -1.85 -0.24 2.65
N PRO A 392 -0.79 -0.64 3.38
CA PRO A 392 -0.87 -0.93 4.81
C PRO A 392 -1.29 0.26 5.68
N ASN A 393 -1.07 1.49 5.22
CA ASN A 393 -1.52 2.71 5.89
C ASN A 393 -2.92 3.19 5.45
N GLY A 394 -3.57 2.51 4.50
CA GLY A 394 -4.90 2.85 3.98
C GLY A 394 -4.92 4.09 3.07
N ARG A 395 -3.79 4.50 2.51
CA ARG A 395 -3.67 5.73 1.70
C ARG A 395 -3.83 5.50 0.19
N VAL A 396 -3.40 4.34 -0.28
CA VAL A 396 -3.34 4.00 -1.71
C VAL A 396 -4.12 2.70 -1.92
N ILE A 397 -4.85 2.62 -3.03
CA ILE A 397 -5.52 1.39 -3.45
C ILE A 397 -4.84 0.88 -4.71
N GLN A 398 -4.41 -0.37 -4.68
CA GLN A 398 -4.00 -1.13 -5.87
C GLN A 398 -5.19 -1.88 -6.44
N PHE A 399 -5.20 -2.06 -7.75
CA PHE A 399 -6.23 -2.80 -8.48
C PHE A 399 -5.62 -3.33 -9.78
N PHE A 400 -6.37 -4.12 -10.54
CA PHE A 400 -5.95 -4.47 -11.89
C PHE A 400 -6.94 -3.98 -12.95
N ARG A 401 -6.39 -3.74 -14.14
CA ARG A 401 -7.12 -3.26 -15.32
C ARG A 401 -6.94 -4.21 -16.48
N THR A 402 -8.03 -4.69 -17.06
CA THR A 402 -8.00 -5.58 -18.23
C THR A 402 -8.39 -4.84 -19.50
N THR A 403 -7.51 -4.79 -20.50
CA THR A 403 -7.79 -4.10 -21.77
C THR A 403 -8.73 -4.88 -22.70
N GLN A 404 -9.41 -4.16 -23.59
CA GLN A 404 -10.35 -4.72 -24.56
C GLN A 404 -9.65 -5.61 -25.62
N GLY A 405 -10.47 -6.44 -26.27
CA GLY A 405 -10.05 -7.25 -27.43
C GLY A 405 -9.47 -8.62 -27.10
N ARG A 406 -9.21 -9.39 -28.17
CA ARG A 406 -8.67 -10.76 -28.11
C ARG A 406 -7.24 -10.83 -27.56
N GLY A 407 -6.46 -9.77 -27.79
CA GLY A 407 -5.12 -9.59 -27.23
C GLY A 407 -5.10 -8.80 -25.92
N GLY A 408 -6.25 -8.61 -25.26
CA GLY A 408 -6.36 -7.83 -24.02
C GLY A 408 -5.37 -8.31 -22.95
N LYS A 409 -4.79 -7.37 -22.21
CA LYS A 409 -3.78 -7.58 -21.18
C LYS A 409 -4.30 -7.14 -19.82
N SER A 410 -3.86 -7.80 -18.77
CA SER A 410 -4.13 -7.38 -17.39
C SER A 410 -2.90 -6.67 -16.84
N ASN A 411 -3.08 -5.53 -16.20
CA ASN A 411 -1.99 -4.75 -15.64
C ASN A 411 -2.38 -4.26 -14.26
N LEU A 412 -1.40 -4.15 -13.37
CA LEU A 412 -1.60 -3.58 -12.04
C LEU A 412 -1.54 -2.05 -12.10
N PHE A 413 -2.45 -1.42 -11.39
CA PHE A 413 -2.55 0.03 -11.22
C PHE A 413 -2.69 0.35 -9.74
N GLN A 414 -2.41 1.60 -9.40
CA GLN A 414 -2.65 2.14 -8.07
C GLN A 414 -3.17 3.57 -8.19
N VAL A 415 -4.01 3.96 -7.24
CA VAL A 415 -4.56 5.30 -7.13
C VAL A 415 -4.59 5.69 -5.66
N ASP A 416 -4.32 6.96 -5.36
CA ASP A 416 -4.45 7.48 -4.02
C ASP A 416 -5.92 7.81 -3.69
N LEU A 417 -6.18 8.14 -2.43
CA LEU A 417 -7.53 8.49 -2.01
C LEU A 417 -8.08 9.77 -2.67
N THR A 418 -7.29 10.67 -3.26
CA THR A 418 -7.87 11.81 -4.01
C THR A 418 -8.44 11.36 -5.37
N GLY A 419 -7.97 10.24 -5.93
CA GLY A 419 -8.30 9.83 -7.29
C GLY A 419 -7.42 10.48 -8.36
N VAL A 420 -6.46 11.32 -7.97
CA VAL A 420 -5.63 12.11 -8.91
C VAL A 420 -4.31 11.39 -9.23
N ASN A 421 -3.66 10.78 -8.25
CA ASN A 421 -2.38 10.09 -8.43
C ASN A 421 -2.58 8.65 -8.90
N GLU A 422 -3.27 8.46 -10.04
CA GLU A 422 -3.40 7.17 -10.69
C GLU A 422 -2.15 6.84 -11.52
N ARG A 423 -1.54 5.67 -11.28
CA ARG A 423 -0.44 5.18 -12.13
C ARG A 423 -0.49 3.66 -12.34
N LYS A 424 0.12 3.23 -13.44
CA LYS A 424 0.44 1.82 -13.67
C LYS A 424 1.62 1.41 -12.79
N LEU A 425 1.52 0.25 -12.15
CA LEU A 425 2.63 -0.37 -11.42
C LEU A 425 3.46 -1.23 -12.40
N PRO A 426 4.79 -1.06 -12.46
CA PRO A 426 5.62 -1.83 -13.37
C PRO A 426 5.62 -3.30 -12.95
N THR A 427 5.40 -4.17 -13.94
CA THR A 427 5.39 -5.62 -13.77
C THR A 427 6.13 -6.24 -14.96
N PRO A 428 6.94 -7.32 -14.78
CA PRO A 428 7.66 -7.94 -15.89
C PRO A 428 6.77 -8.64 -16.92
N VAL A 429 5.55 -9.02 -16.50
CA VAL A 429 4.53 -9.70 -17.30
C VAL A 429 3.15 -9.14 -16.92
N ASP A 430 2.10 -9.52 -17.66
CA ASP A 430 0.72 -9.16 -17.31
C ASP A 430 0.40 -9.58 -15.86
N GLY A 431 -0.50 -8.86 -15.20
CA GLY A 431 -0.80 -9.05 -13.78
C GLY A 431 -2.24 -8.74 -13.41
N SER A 432 -2.82 -9.58 -12.54
CA SER A 432 -4.16 -9.46 -11.98
C SER A 432 -4.18 -9.77 -10.48
N ASP A 433 -5.33 -9.55 -9.84
CA ASP A 433 -5.60 -9.91 -8.44
C ASP A 433 -4.49 -9.51 -7.44
N PRO A 434 -4.12 -8.21 -7.34
CA PRO A 434 -3.10 -7.80 -6.40
C PRO A 434 -3.57 -8.01 -4.94
N THR A 435 -2.61 -8.19 -4.05
CA THR A 435 -2.76 -8.06 -2.60
C THR A 435 -1.55 -7.31 -2.07
N TRP A 436 -1.82 -6.19 -1.41
CA TRP A 436 -0.77 -5.44 -0.73
C TRP A 436 -0.54 -6.04 0.65
N GLY A 437 0.70 -6.37 0.99
CA GLY A 437 1.02 -6.89 2.31
C GLY A 437 1.23 -5.78 3.35
N PRO A 438 1.30 -6.16 4.65
CA PRO A 438 1.73 -5.26 5.71
C PRO A 438 3.12 -4.63 5.48
N LEU A 439 3.53 -3.71 6.35
CA LEU A 439 4.94 -3.33 6.43
C LEU A 439 5.81 -4.53 6.83
N LEU A 440 7.03 -4.59 6.30
CA LEU A 440 7.96 -5.66 6.63
C LEU A 440 8.45 -5.54 8.09
N PRO A 441 8.38 -6.63 8.89
CA PRO A 441 8.78 -6.63 10.29
C PRO A 441 10.29 -6.39 10.51
#